data_AF-A0AAV2YGT7-F1
#
_entry.id   AF-A0AAV2YGT7-F1
#
_cell.length_a   1.000
_cell.length_b   1.000
_cell.length_c   1.000
_cell.angle_alpha   90.00
_cell.angle_beta   90.00
_cell.angle_gamma   90.00
#
_symmetry.space_group_name_H-M   'P 1'
#
loop_
_entity.id
_entity.type
_entity.pdbx_description
1 polymer ?
#
loop_
_entity_poly.entity_id
_entity_poly.type
_entity_poly.pdbx_seq_one_letter_code
_entity_poly.pdbx_strand_id
1 'polypeptide(L)'
;MPFTAVPHVFQQHGVHLPHVWAFTAACVDYSGRWTMEQAAAKGWEHLLEHLARTSDALALAPAHEPTLLMDFAAQFGHLAMLQRLHTTPRLSHCSTRAMDDAAKNGHFAVVQWLHQQRSEGCTTRAMDYAAMNGHFELVQWLHQVRTEGCTTRAMELAARNGHLHVMQWLHAHQGVRCTALALNYAAAEGHVDAVQWLLQMQEPVSVVEPTVRAARGGHLAVLQLLIQRSKCVADNVGARGVQAALRAGRVAVAQWLLDELAGDDDCDCDSNCGLDVGSNADAWMDAAVDSCDVHVVAWLQQALGQRAGLSARCSVATIQRAAARGSVQMLQHVHDHAIKRLETESEVASVLCAAAAAGEAAMVQWLLAQHARVCAQVAGNSTSVMDAAAAHGHLDVLVLLHQHWSLGSHWKASQSAIDGAARRGNVDVLCWLYEHAAVPATAWTPLAMEHAAGNGHLGTVEWLISEHREACAAGEDAVTAAVYMDHVRVLQRLLAEFPHACTIDQAIEHAEDAHATHSLTWLREQGRVPMSA
;
A
#
# COMPACT_ATOMS: atom_id res chain seq x y z
N MET A 1 11.39 -15.75 24.80
CA MET A 1 11.15 -16.10 26.20
C MET A 1 12.46 -16.02 26.99
N PRO A 2 12.72 -14.89 27.69
CA PRO A 2 13.36 -15.04 29.01
C PRO A 2 12.67 -14.25 30.15
N PHE A 3 11.63 -13.47 29.87
CA PHE A 3 11.04 -12.54 30.88
C PHE A 3 9.84 -13.08 31.66
N THR A 4 9.29 -14.26 31.31
CA THR A 4 8.10 -14.83 31.98
C THR A 4 8.40 -15.93 32.99
N ALA A 5 9.65 -16.43 33.07
CA ALA A 5 9.99 -17.56 33.95
C ALA A 5 10.40 -17.16 35.38
N VAL A 6 10.72 -15.88 35.62
CA VAL A 6 11.21 -15.42 36.92
C VAL A 6 10.13 -15.36 38.01
N PRO A 7 8.86 -14.99 37.75
CA PRO A 7 7.88 -14.87 38.84
C PRO A 7 7.52 -16.21 39.50
N HIS A 8 7.48 -17.30 38.73
CA HIS A 8 6.96 -18.59 39.21
C HIS A 8 7.93 -19.31 40.16
N VAL A 9 9.25 -19.11 39.99
CA VAL A 9 10.27 -19.73 40.84
C VAL A 9 10.38 -19.01 42.20
N PHE A 10 10.08 -17.72 42.27
CA PHE A 10 10.30 -16.92 43.49
C PHE A 10 9.07 -16.77 44.39
N GLN A 11 7.84 -16.93 43.87
CA GLN A 11 6.64 -16.92 44.71
C GLN A 11 6.55 -18.12 45.66
N GLN A 12 7.20 -19.25 45.36
CA GLN A 12 7.16 -20.44 46.21
C GLN A 12 8.14 -20.40 47.41
N HIS A 13 9.11 -19.47 47.42
CA HIS A 13 10.21 -19.52 48.41
C HIS A 13 10.40 -18.30 49.30
N GLY A 14 9.59 -17.24 49.19
CA GLY A 14 9.56 -16.18 50.21
C GLY A 14 10.88 -15.42 50.46
N VAL A 15 11.85 -15.51 49.53
CA VAL A 15 13.13 -14.81 49.66
C VAL A 15 13.13 -13.57 48.77
N HIS A 16 12.88 -12.40 49.38
CA HIS A 16 13.22 -11.11 48.76
C HIS A 16 14.75 -10.96 48.80
N LEU A 17 15.42 -11.02 47.64
CA LEU A 17 16.83 -10.68 47.49
C LEU A 17 16.97 -9.37 46.69
N PRO A 18 16.95 -8.20 47.36
CA PRO A 18 17.01 -6.89 46.69
C PRO A 18 18.24 -6.70 45.80
N HIS A 19 19.35 -7.37 46.12
CA HIS A 19 20.60 -7.26 45.36
C HIS A 19 20.53 -7.96 43.99
N VAL A 20 19.79 -9.07 43.87
CA VAL A 20 19.57 -9.74 42.58
C VAL A 20 18.74 -8.83 41.68
N TRP A 21 17.73 -8.18 42.26
CA TRP A 21 16.90 -7.21 41.55
C TRP A 21 17.70 -5.98 41.09
N ALA A 22 18.52 -5.41 41.97
CA ALA A 22 19.40 -4.29 41.64
C ALA A 22 20.40 -4.64 40.52
N PHE A 23 20.92 -5.86 40.52
CA PHE A 23 21.83 -6.34 39.47
C PHE A 23 21.09 -6.55 38.15
N THR A 24 19.91 -7.18 38.15
CA THR A 24 19.10 -7.33 36.92
C THR A 24 18.62 -6.00 36.36
N ALA A 25 18.27 -5.04 37.22
CA ALA A 25 17.94 -3.67 36.83
C ALA A 25 19.15 -2.99 36.17
N ALA A 26 20.34 -3.10 36.76
CA ALA A 26 21.57 -2.54 36.17
C ALA A 26 21.93 -3.11 34.79
N CYS A 27 21.42 -4.30 34.44
CA CYS A 27 21.64 -4.94 33.14
C CYS A 27 20.53 -4.66 32.11
N VAL A 28 19.47 -3.93 32.45
CA VAL A 28 18.44 -3.52 31.48
C VAL A 28 18.94 -2.29 30.72
N ASP A 29 18.96 -2.37 29.39
CA ASP A 29 19.28 -1.23 28.52
C ASP A 29 18.21 -0.14 28.66
N TYR A 30 18.51 0.90 29.44
CA TYR A 30 17.69 2.10 29.63
C TYR A 30 18.03 3.22 28.62
N SER A 31 18.58 2.88 27.45
CA SER A 31 18.82 3.90 26.42
C SER A 31 17.52 4.66 26.12
N GLY A 32 17.63 5.95 25.79
CA GLY A 32 16.50 6.82 25.38
C GLY A 32 15.77 6.36 24.11
N ARG A 33 15.94 5.10 23.72
CA ARG A 33 15.23 4.39 22.66
C ARG A 33 13.87 3.84 23.11
N TRP A 34 13.67 3.66 24.42
CA TRP A 34 12.42 3.11 24.97
C TRP A 34 11.47 4.22 25.43
N THR A 35 10.26 4.23 24.89
CA THR A 35 9.19 5.15 25.31
C THR A 35 8.23 4.50 26.32
N MET A 36 7.48 5.31 27.06
CA MET A 36 6.47 4.81 28.02
C MET A 36 5.38 4.00 27.30
N GLU A 37 5.01 4.38 26.08
CA GLU A 37 4.04 3.68 25.23
C GLU A 37 4.55 2.31 24.81
N GLN A 38 5.82 2.19 24.44
CA GLN A 38 6.43 0.91 24.10
C GLN A 38 6.50 -0.01 25.32
N ALA A 39 6.85 0.53 26.49
CA ALA A 39 6.85 -0.21 27.74
C ALA A 39 5.42 -0.69 28.10
N ALA A 40 4.41 0.16 27.93
CA ALA A 40 3.00 -0.18 28.14
C ALA A 40 2.53 -1.28 27.17
N ALA A 41 2.84 -1.14 25.88
CA ALA A 41 2.48 -2.11 24.85
C ALA A 41 3.11 -3.49 25.10
N LYS A 42 4.35 -3.52 25.61
CA LYS A 42 5.06 -4.77 25.95
C LYS A 42 4.68 -5.34 27.32
N GLY A 43 3.91 -4.64 28.14
CA GLY A 43 3.57 -5.07 29.49
C GLY A 43 4.75 -4.99 30.45
N TRP A 44 5.75 -4.14 30.16
CA TRP A 44 6.96 -3.98 30.98
C TRP A 44 6.72 -3.01 32.13
N GLU A 45 6.01 -3.54 33.11
CA GLU A 45 5.62 -2.89 34.36
C GLU A 45 6.73 -2.08 35.04
N HIS A 46 7.89 -2.69 35.29
CA HIS A 46 8.99 -2.05 36.00
C HIS A 46 9.72 -0.99 35.15
N LEU A 47 9.82 -1.21 33.85
CA LEU A 47 10.41 -0.22 32.95
C LEU A 47 9.51 1.01 32.87
N LEU A 48 8.19 0.82 32.76
CA LEU A 48 7.22 1.91 32.74
C LEU A 48 7.31 2.76 34.01
N GLU A 49 7.37 2.12 35.19
CA GLU A 49 7.54 2.83 36.46
C GLU A 49 8.87 3.61 36.52
N HIS A 50 9.95 3.03 36.01
CA HIS A 50 11.24 3.70 35.96
C HIS A 50 11.18 4.95 35.05
N LEU A 51 10.67 4.78 33.83
CA LEU A 51 10.52 5.85 32.84
C LEU A 51 9.62 7.00 33.36
N ALA A 52 8.52 6.65 34.05
CA ALA A 52 7.64 7.63 34.68
C ALA A 52 8.35 8.45 35.77
N ARG A 53 9.12 7.78 36.66
CA ARG A 53 9.91 8.47 37.70
C ARG A 53 11.02 9.34 37.13
N THR A 54 11.70 8.89 36.09
CA THR A 54 12.76 9.68 35.43
C THR A 54 12.21 10.88 34.69
N SER A 55 11.01 10.75 34.08
CA SER A 55 10.30 11.87 33.46
C SER A 55 9.89 12.91 34.50
N ASP A 56 9.37 12.48 35.65
CA ASP A 56 9.05 13.37 36.78
C ASP A 56 10.30 14.09 37.33
N ALA A 57 11.45 13.42 37.37
CA ALA A 57 12.72 13.99 37.84
C ALA A 57 13.34 15.01 36.86
N LEU A 58 13.02 14.89 35.57
CA LEU A 58 13.57 15.73 34.49
C LEU A 58 12.67 16.91 34.11
N ALA A 59 11.59 17.19 34.86
CA ALA A 59 10.55 18.19 34.55
C ALA A 59 11.08 19.55 34.03
N LEU A 60 11.33 19.58 32.73
CA LEU A 60 11.64 20.70 31.84
C LEU A 60 10.70 20.54 30.64
N ALA A 61 9.43 20.97 30.80
CA ALA A 61 8.56 21.55 29.77
C ALA A 61 7.07 21.40 30.16
N PRO A 62 6.25 22.45 29.97
CA PRO A 62 4.79 22.34 30.04
C PRO A 62 4.21 21.87 28.69
N ALA A 63 3.06 21.18 28.76
CA ALA A 63 2.10 20.93 27.68
C ALA A 63 2.44 19.89 26.57
N HIS A 64 2.93 18.70 26.93
CA HIS A 64 2.72 17.51 26.07
C HIS A 64 1.37 16.86 26.37
N GLU A 65 0.69 16.39 25.32
CA GLU A 65 -0.61 15.70 25.40
C GLU A 65 -0.63 14.58 26.46
N PRO A 66 -1.79 14.31 27.10
CA PRO A 66 -1.89 13.22 28.06
C PRO A 66 -1.55 11.88 27.39
N THR A 67 -0.49 11.21 27.86
CA THR A 67 -0.07 9.91 27.34
C THR A 67 -1.15 8.86 27.62
N LEU A 68 -1.78 8.33 26.57
CA LEU A 68 -2.85 7.33 26.62
C LEU A 68 -2.32 5.91 26.89
N LEU A 69 -1.52 5.73 27.96
CA LEU A 69 -0.84 4.47 28.27
C LEU A 69 -1.82 3.33 28.55
N MET A 70 -3.01 3.63 29.07
CA MET A 70 -4.06 2.64 29.26
C MET A 70 -4.54 2.04 27.94
N ASP A 71 -4.57 2.82 26.86
CA ASP A 71 -5.00 2.34 25.54
C ASP A 71 -4.04 1.27 25.02
N PHE A 72 -2.72 1.50 25.18
CA PHE A 72 -1.70 0.50 24.83
C PHE A 72 -1.78 -0.74 25.73
N ALA A 73 -1.89 -0.57 27.06
CA ALA A 73 -2.03 -1.70 27.97
C ALA A 73 -3.29 -2.54 27.65
N ALA A 74 -4.39 -1.86 27.30
CA ALA A 74 -5.66 -2.50 26.95
C ALA A 74 -5.57 -3.26 25.63
N GLN A 75 -4.97 -2.64 24.60
CA GLN A 75 -4.76 -3.24 23.29
C GLN A 75 -4.04 -4.59 23.38
N PHE A 76 -3.06 -4.75 24.27
CA PHE A 76 -2.28 -5.98 24.41
C PHE A 76 -2.71 -6.88 25.58
N GLY A 77 -3.81 -6.54 26.26
CA GLY A 77 -4.41 -7.42 27.26
C GLY A 77 -3.73 -7.40 28.64
N HIS A 78 -2.91 -6.38 28.93
CA HIS A 78 -2.14 -6.28 30.18
C HIS A 78 -3.00 -5.79 31.35
N LEU A 79 -3.95 -6.61 31.81
CA LEU A 79 -4.92 -6.24 32.85
C LEU A 79 -4.26 -5.76 34.15
N ALA A 80 -3.20 -6.45 34.62
CA ALA A 80 -2.49 -6.07 35.85
C ALA A 80 -1.82 -4.70 35.74
N MET A 81 -1.19 -4.42 34.61
CA MET A 81 -0.63 -3.10 34.32
C MET A 81 -1.72 -2.04 34.28
N LEU A 82 -2.84 -2.34 33.61
CA LEU A 82 -3.96 -1.41 33.46
C LEU A 82 -4.58 -1.04 34.82
N GLN A 83 -4.77 -2.03 35.70
CA GLN A 83 -5.20 -1.83 37.10
C GLN A 83 -4.27 -0.89 37.88
N ARG A 84 -2.96 -0.94 37.62
CA ARG A 84 -1.98 -0.07 38.31
C ARG A 84 -1.85 1.31 37.68
N LEU A 85 -1.97 1.42 36.36
CA LEU A 85 -2.11 2.72 35.70
C LEU A 85 -3.35 3.45 36.22
N HIS A 86 -4.42 2.72 36.54
CA HIS A 86 -5.65 3.29 37.08
C HIS A 86 -5.49 3.93 38.45
N THR A 87 -4.66 3.34 39.32
CA THR A 87 -4.36 3.91 40.64
C THR A 87 -3.31 5.02 40.57
N THR A 88 -2.81 5.37 39.37
CA THR A 88 -1.79 6.41 39.16
C THR A 88 -2.39 7.59 38.39
N PRO A 89 -2.90 8.65 39.06
CA PRO A 89 -3.72 9.69 38.42
C PRO A 89 -3.09 10.40 37.21
N ARG A 90 -1.77 10.55 37.20
CA ARG A 90 -1.03 11.18 36.08
C ARG A 90 -0.95 10.31 34.83
N LEU A 91 -1.07 8.99 34.97
CA LEU A 91 -0.93 8.01 33.90
C LEU A 91 -2.25 7.28 33.60
N SER A 92 -3.34 7.65 34.28
CA SER A 92 -4.65 7.01 34.17
C SER A 92 -5.51 7.54 33.01
N HIS A 93 -4.89 8.21 32.03
CA HIS A 93 -5.58 8.70 30.85
C HIS A 93 -5.93 7.53 29.93
N CYS A 94 -7.19 7.49 29.51
CA CYS A 94 -7.79 6.44 28.71
C CYS A 94 -8.69 7.11 27.67
N SER A 95 -8.85 6.50 26.51
CA SER A 95 -9.85 6.89 25.51
C SER A 95 -10.79 5.73 25.20
N THR A 96 -11.79 5.96 24.35
CA THR A 96 -12.64 4.89 23.81
C THR A 96 -11.84 3.81 23.09
N ARG A 97 -10.63 4.16 22.60
CA ARG A 97 -9.74 3.24 21.91
C ARG A 97 -9.28 2.09 22.80
N ALA A 98 -9.12 2.29 24.11
CA ALA A 98 -8.74 1.21 25.02
C ALA A 98 -9.71 0.03 24.93
N MET A 99 -11.02 0.31 24.99
CA MET A 99 -12.03 -0.75 24.92
C MET A 99 -12.20 -1.26 23.48
N ASP A 100 -12.14 -0.40 22.47
CA ASP A 100 -12.22 -0.80 21.06
C ASP A 100 -11.08 -1.76 20.67
N ASP A 101 -9.83 -1.44 21.03
CA ASP A 101 -8.65 -2.25 20.71
C ASP A 101 -8.57 -3.52 21.59
N ALA A 102 -8.95 -3.45 22.86
CA ALA A 102 -9.08 -4.65 23.71
C ALA A 102 -10.14 -5.61 23.17
N ALA A 103 -11.27 -5.08 22.68
CA ALA A 103 -12.34 -5.88 22.10
C ALA A 103 -11.93 -6.49 20.76
N LYS A 104 -11.25 -5.71 19.92
CA LYS A 104 -10.63 -6.20 18.68
C LYS A 104 -9.72 -7.41 18.92
N ASN A 105 -8.91 -7.41 19.98
CA ASN A 105 -7.97 -8.49 20.27
C ASN A 105 -8.52 -9.57 21.22
N GLY A 106 -9.81 -9.52 21.55
CA GLY A 106 -10.47 -10.57 22.35
C GLY A 106 -10.07 -10.57 23.81
N HIS A 107 -9.53 -9.46 24.34
CA HIS A 107 -9.13 -9.34 25.74
C HIS A 107 -10.34 -9.10 26.64
N PHE A 108 -11.18 -10.13 26.76
CA PHE A 108 -12.48 -10.04 27.44
C PHE A 108 -12.35 -9.54 28.90
N ALA A 109 -11.37 -10.05 29.66
CA ALA A 109 -11.16 -9.59 31.05
C ALA A 109 -10.83 -8.09 31.14
N VAL A 110 -10.07 -7.56 30.16
CA VAL A 110 -9.77 -6.13 30.05
C VAL A 110 -11.03 -5.35 29.69
N VAL A 111 -11.83 -5.82 28.75
CA VAL A 111 -13.10 -5.16 28.36
C VAL A 111 -14.08 -5.09 29.53
N GLN A 112 -14.25 -6.19 30.28
CA GLN A 112 -15.09 -6.22 31.47
C GLN A 112 -14.59 -5.24 32.54
N TRP A 113 -13.28 -5.22 32.77
CA TRP A 113 -12.68 -4.31 33.73
C TRP A 113 -12.86 -2.85 33.31
N LEU A 114 -12.59 -2.51 32.04
CA LEU A 114 -12.76 -1.16 31.51
C LEU A 114 -14.23 -0.72 31.64
N HIS A 115 -15.19 -1.57 31.31
CA HIS A 115 -16.60 -1.25 31.46
C HIS A 115 -17.03 -0.99 32.91
N GLN A 116 -16.46 -1.72 33.88
CA GLN A 116 -16.80 -1.56 35.30
C GLN A 116 -16.12 -0.34 35.94
N GLN A 117 -14.89 -0.02 35.52
CA GLN A 117 -14.03 0.94 36.23
C GLN A 117 -13.88 2.28 35.49
N ARG A 118 -14.29 2.38 34.21
CA ARG A 118 -14.09 3.54 33.34
C ARG A 118 -15.40 4.03 32.73
N SER A 119 -15.48 5.32 32.45
CA SER A 119 -16.67 5.99 31.93
C SER A 119 -16.54 6.43 30.47
N GLU A 120 -15.33 6.36 29.88
CA GLU A 120 -15.05 6.74 28.49
C GLU A 120 -15.87 5.90 27.49
N GLY A 121 -16.17 4.64 27.85
CA GLY A 121 -16.97 3.74 27.02
C GLY A 121 -16.21 3.18 25.82
N CYS A 122 -16.96 2.80 24.78
CA CYS A 122 -16.43 2.32 23.51
C CYS A 122 -17.14 3.01 22.35
N THR A 123 -16.70 2.72 21.12
CA THR A 123 -17.47 3.07 19.93
C THR A 123 -18.10 1.81 19.33
N THR A 124 -18.81 1.95 18.21
CA THR A 124 -19.27 0.79 17.42
C THR A 124 -18.12 -0.11 16.95
N ARG A 125 -16.88 0.40 16.94
CA ARG A 125 -15.68 -0.37 16.56
C ARG A 125 -15.41 -1.54 17.50
N ALA A 126 -15.73 -1.44 18.80
CA ALA A 126 -15.54 -2.55 19.72
C ALA A 126 -16.28 -3.81 19.26
N MET A 127 -17.57 -3.68 18.93
CA MET A 127 -18.37 -4.82 18.47
C MET A 127 -18.06 -5.19 17.02
N ASP A 128 -17.84 -4.21 16.13
CA ASP A 128 -17.46 -4.47 14.73
C ASP A 128 -16.15 -5.27 14.63
N TYR A 129 -15.14 -4.93 15.44
CA TYR A 129 -13.86 -5.63 15.44
C TYR A 129 -13.87 -6.93 16.24
N ALA A 130 -14.65 -7.03 17.33
CA ALA A 130 -14.88 -8.30 17.99
C ALA A 130 -15.56 -9.30 17.04
N ALA A 131 -16.53 -8.85 16.23
CA ALA A 131 -17.17 -9.65 15.20
C ALA A 131 -16.21 -10.03 14.07
N MET A 132 -15.38 -9.07 13.61
CA MET A 132 -14.32 -9.32 12.62
C MET A 132 -13.38 -10.45 13.05
N ASN A 133 -13.00 -10.54 14.32
CA ASN A 133 -12.05 -11.55 14.81
C ASN A 133 -12.73 -12.77 15.46
N GLY A 134 -14.06 -12.89 15.36
CA GLY A 134 -14.79 -14.07 15.81
C GLY A 134 -14.87 -14.21 17.32
N HIS A 135 -14.72 -13.11 18.07
CA HIS A 135 -14.82 -13.10 19.54
C HIS A 135 -16.29 -13.16 19.98
N PHE A 136 -16.93 -14.30 19.75
CA PHE A 136 -18.37 -14.47 19.84
C PHE A 136 -18.95 -14.14 21.23
N GLU A 137 -18.37 -14.68 22.29
CA GLU A 137 -18.82 -14.44 23.67
C GLU A 137 -18.71 -12.96 24.03
N LEU A 138 -17.67 -12.29 23.54
CA LEU A 138 -17.47 -10.86 23.75
C LEU A 138 -18.50 -10.03 22.96
N VAL A 139 -18.84 -10.43 21.73
CA VAL A 139 -19.91 -9.77 20.94
C VAL A 139 -21.26 -9.87 21.66
N GLN A 140 -21.59 -11.06 22.17
CA GLN A 140 -22.81 -11.27 22.96
C GLN A 140 -22.83 -10.40 24.21
N TRP A 141 -21.71 -10.35 24.94
CA TRP A 141 -21.59 -9.56 26.15
C TRP A 141 -21.69 -8.06 25.87
N LEU A 142 -20.95 -7.55 24.89
CA LEU A 142 -20.99 -6.15 24.48
C LEU A 142 -22.42 -5.73 24.11
N HIS A 143 -23.17 -6.58 23.42
CA HIS A 143 -24.56 -6.27 23.06
C HIS A 143 -25.51 -6.20 24.26
N GLN A 144 -25.32 -7.06 25.25
CA GLN A 144 -26.17 -7.10 26.44
C GLN A 144 -25.91 -5.91 27.37
N VAL A 145 -24.67 -5.46 27.47
CA VAL A 145 -24.24 -4.48 28.49
C VAL A 145 -23.95 -3.08 27.95
N ARG A 146 -23.77 -2.92 26.63
CA ARG A 146 -23.49 -1.63 25.97
C ARG A 146 -24.61 -1.24 25.03
N THR A 147 -24.78 0.06 24.80
CA THR A 147 -25.85 0.63 23.96
C THR A 147 -25.36 1.11 22.61
N GLU A 148 -24.04 1.19 22.40
CA GLU A 148 -23.40 1.65 21.15
C GLU A 148 -23.74 0.75 19.96
N GLY A 149 -23.91 -0.56 20.20
CA GLY A 149 -24.24 -1.54 19.17
C GLY A 149 -23.11 -1.79 18.17
N CYS A 150 -23.48 -2.24 16.97
CA CYS A 150 -22.57 -2.45 15.85
C CYS A 150 -23.10 -1.78 14.58
N THR A 151 -22.23 -1.64 13.58
CA THR A 151 -22.62 -1.21 12.24
C THR A 151 -22.80 -2.41 11.31
N THR A 152 -23.21 -2.18 10.06
CA THR A 152 -23.21 -3.24 9.03
C THR A 152 -21.82 -3.84 8.80
N ARG A 153 -20.74 -3.14 9.19
CA ARG A 153 -19.37 -3.65 9.11
C ARG A 153 -19.15 -4.89 9.98
N ALA A 154 -19.84 -5.04 11.11
CA ALA A 154 -19.73 -6.26 11.92
C ALA A 154 -20.11 -7.51 11.10
N MET A 155 -21.22 -7.46 10.37
CA MET A 155 -21.68 -8.54 9.49
C MET A 155 -20.69 -8.76 8.33
N GLU A 156 -20.27 -7.69 7.67
CA GLU A 156 -19.37 -7.75 6.50
C GLU A 156 -17.99 -8.31 6.85
N LEU A 157 -17.41 -7.89 7.99
CA LEU A 157 -16.10 -8.33 8.45
C LEU A 157 -16.16 -9.75 9.04
N ALA A 158 -17.23 -10.10 9.74
CA ALA A 158 -17.46 -11.49 10.16
C ALA A 158 -17.59 -12.42 8.93
N ALA A 159 -18.28 -11.99 7.87
CA ALA A 159 -18.39 -12.73 6.62
C ALA A 159 -17.04 -12.86 5.90
N ARG A 160 -16.23 -11.79 5.89
CA ARG A 160 -14.87 -11.82 5.34
C ARG A 160 -13.97 -12.84 6.03
N ASN A 161 -14.09 -13.00 7.35
CA ASN A 161 -13.25 -13.91 8.13
C ASN A 161 -13.93 -15.27 8.43
N GLY A 162 -15.09 -15.56 7.83
CA GLY A 162 -15.75 -16.86 7.92
C GLY A 162 -16.42 -17.14 9.27
N HIS A 163 -16.72 -16.11 10.07
CA HIS A 163 -17.33 -16.25 11.39
C HIS A 163 -18.86 -16.39 11.29
N LEU A 164 -19.33 -17.49 10.69
CA LEU A 164 -20.76 -17.74 10.45
C LEU A 164 -21.62 -17.67 11.73
N HIS A 165 -21.12 -18.19 12.85
CA HIS A 165 -21.85 -18.16 14.12
C HIS A 165 -22.08 -16.72 14.63
N VAL A 166 -21.11 -15.82 14.44
CA VAL A 166 -21.28 -14.39 14.73
C VAL A 166 -22.31 -13.78 13.78
N MET A 167 -22.24 -14.08 12.48
CA MET A 167 -23.18 -13.58 11.47
C MET A 167 -24.64 -13.99 11.79
N GLN A 168 -24.87 -15.28 12.06
CA GLN A 168 -26.19 -15.81 12.42
C GLN A 168 -26.77 -15.09 13.64
N TRP A 169 -25.92 -14.86 14.65
CA TRP A 169 -26.34 -14.20 15.87
C TRP A 169 -26.62 -12.71 15.66
N LEU A 170 -25.77 -11.98 14.91
CA LEU A 170 -25.98 -10.56 14.58
C LEU A 170 -27.28 -10.36 13.80
N HIS A 171 -27.57 -11.25 12.86
CA HIS A 171 -28.83 -11.22 12.10
C HIS A 171 -30.06 -11.41 13.00
N ALA A 172 -29.99 -12.35 13.95
CA ALA A 172 -31.09 -12.67 14.84
C ALA A 172 -31.37 -11.61 15.93
N HIS A 173 -30.35 -10.89 16.41
CA HIS A 173 -30.47 -10.05 17.62
C HIS A 173 -30.43 -8.54 17.36
N GLN A 174 -30.03 -8.09 16.16
CA GLN A 174 -29.85 -6.66 15.87
C GLN A 174 -30.61 -6.17 14.63
N GLY A 175 -31.28 -7.07 13.89
CA GLY A 175 -31.90 -6.73 12.61
C GLY A 175 -30.88 -6.21 11.58
N VAL A 176 -29.58 -6.45 11.79
CA VAL A 176 -28.51 -6.07 10.87
C VAL A 176 -28.74 -6.86 9.59
N ARG A 177 -29.15 -6.13 8.55
CA ARG A 177 -29.45 -6.71 7.25
C ARG A 177 -28.18 -7.28 6.64
N CYS A 178 -28.27 -8.47 6.08
CA CYS A 178 -27.22 -9.04 5.26
C CYS A 178 -26.99 -8.10 4.07
N THR A 179 -25.80 -7.52 3.94
CA THR A 179 -25.47 -6.62 2.82
C THR A 179 -24.92 -7.43 1.63
N ALA A 180 -24.99 -6.86 0.42
CA ALA A 180 -24.33 -7.46 -0.74
C ALA A 180 -22.80 -7.55 -0.54
N LEU A 181 -22.21 -6.66 0.27
CA LEU A 181 -20.80 -6.68 0.63
C LEU A 181 -20.41 -7.89 1.49
N ALA A 182 -21.30 -8.36 2.37
CA ALA A 182 -21.04 -9.57 3.15
C ALA A 182 -20.88 -10.81 2.25
N LEU A 183 -21.77 -10.99 1.26
CA LEU A 183 -21.69 -12.09 0.29
C LEU A 183 -20.42 -11.98 -0.57
N ASN A 184 -20.11 -10.77 -1.03
CA ASN A 184 -18.91 -10.46 -1.76
C ASN A 184 -17.62 -10.83 -1.02
N TYR A 185 -17.51 -10.48 0.26
CA TYR A 185 -16.33 -10.79 1.06
C TYR A 185 -16.24 -12.27 1.40
N ALA A 186 -17.35 -12.91 1.78
CA ALA A 186 -17.37 -14.35 2.02
C ALA A 186 -16.96 -15.13 0.76
N ALA A 187 -17.41 -14.70 -0.42
CA ALA A 187 -17.04 -15.32 -1.68
C ALA A 187 -15.58 -15.08 -2.08
N ALA A 188 -15.05 -13.88 -1.82
CA ALA A 188 -13.65 -13.53 -2.08
C ALA A 188 -12.65 -14.33 -1.26
N GLU A 189 -13.03 -14.71 -0.04
CA GLU A 189 -12.17 -15.42 0.93
C GLU A 189 -12.52 -16.92 1.02
N GLY A 190 -13.51 -17.38 0.25
CA GLY A 190 -13.81 -18.81 0.08
C GLY A 190 -14.67 -19.45 1.17
N HIS A 191 -15.38 -18.66 1.97
CA HIS A 191 -16.18 -19.15 3.10
C HIS A 191 -17.50 -19.77 2.64
N VAL A 192 -17.48 -21.02 2.21
CA VAL A 192 -18.63 -21.74 1.62
C VAL A 192 -19.86 -21.70 2.52
N ASP A 193 -19.73 -22.01 3.81
CA ASP A 193 -20.87 -22.05 4.73
C ASP A 193 -21.49 -20.66 4.94
N ALA A 194 -20.67 -19.61 4.99
CA ALA A 194 -21.11 -18.23 5.09
C ALA A 194 -21.84 -17.79 3.81
N VAL A 195 -21.31 -18.13 2.64
CA VAL A 195 -21.97 -17.89 1.34
C VAL A 195 -23.30 -18.64 1.27
N GLN A 196 -23.32 -19.93 1.63
CA GLN A 196 -24.52 -20.76 1.61
C GLN A 196 -25.63 -20.17 2.49
N TRP A 197 -25.27 -19.76 3.71
CA TRP A 197 -26.19 -19.13 4.64
C TRP A 197 -26.67 -17.77 4.12
N LEU A 198 -25.79 -16.90 3.61
CA LEU A 198 -26.18 -15.61 3.05
C LEU A 198 -27.16 -15.74 1.87
N LEU A 199 -26.96 -16.72 1.00
CA LEU A 199 -27.87 -17.02 -0.11
C LEU A 199 -29.21 -17.64 0.32
N GLN A 200 -29.33 -18.15 1.55
CA GLN A 200 -30.62 -18.60 2.10
C GLN A 200 -31.42 -17.43 2.69
N MET A 201 -30.74 -16.40 3.19
CA MET A 201 -31.35 -15.32 3.99
C MET A 201 -31.69 -14.06 3.17
N GLN A 202 -31.21 -13.91 1.93
CA GLN A 202 -31.38 -12.70 1.12
C GLN A 202 -32.43 -12.83 0.00
N GLU A 203 -33.29 -11.81 -0.12
CA GLU A 203 -34.04 -11.37 -1.34
C GLU A 203 -33.08 -11.20 -2.55
N PRO A 204 -33.52 -11.13 -3.82
CA PRO A 204 -32.66 -11.36 -5.00
C PRO A 204 -31.42 -10.45 -5.05
N VAL A 205 -30.26 -10.98 -4.65
CA VAL A 205 -28.96 -10.31 -4.74
C VAL A 205 -28.25 -10.75 -6.00
N SER A 206 -27.66 -9.78 -6.71
CA SER A 206 -26.81 -10.06 -7.85
C SER A 206 -25.60 -10.90 -7.42
N VAL A 207 -25.49 -12.10 -8.00
CA VAL A 207 -24.36 -13.01 -7.77
C VAL A 207 -23.15 -12.70 -8.66
N VAL A 208 -23.23 -11.67 -9.52
CA VAL A 208 -22.17 -11.30 -10.48
C VAL A 208 -20.84 -11.03 -9.79
N GLU A 209 -20.81 -10.07 -8.86
CA GLU A 209 -19.58 -9.64 -8.18
C GLU A 209 -19.03 -10.71 -7.21
N PRO A 210 -19.85 -11.42 -6.41
CA PRO A 210 -19.39 -12.56 -5.62
C PRO A 210 -18.72 -13.64 -6.48
N THR A 211 -19.29 -13.97 -7.65
CA THR A 211 -18.73 -14.98 -8.56
C THR A 211 -17.38 -14.54 -9.12
N VAL A 212 -17.23 -13.30 -9.58
CA VAL A 212 -15.93 -12.79 -10.07
C VAL A 212 -14.87 -12.79 -8.96
N ARG A 213 -15.24 -12.45 -7.72
CA ARG A 213 -14.32 -12.48 -6.58
C ARG A 213 -13.92 -13.89 -6.17
N ALA A 214 -14.86 -14.83 -6.15
CA ALA A 214 -14.57 -16.24 -5.92
C ALA A 214 -13.64 -16.81 -7.00
N ALA A 215 -13.83 -16.39 -8.26
CA ALA A 215 -12.96 -16.79 -9.37
C ALA A 215 -11.53 -16.27 -9.21
N ARG A 216 -11.37 -15.01 -8.81
CA ARG A 216 -10.07 -14.41 -8.47
C ARG A 216 -9.40 -15.14 -7.28
N GLY A 217 -10.17 -15.46 -6.25
CA GLY A 217 -9.68 -16.17 -5.05
C GLY A 217 -9.30 -17.63 -5.32
N GLY A 218 -9.86 -18.24 -6.38
CA GLY A 218 -9.64 -19.65 -6.70
C GLY A 218 -10.62 -20.59 -5.97
N HIS A 219 -11.76 -20.08 -5.52
CA HIS A 219 -12.69 -20.80 -4.64
C HIS A 219 -13.75 -21.58 -5.43
N LEU A 220 -13.37 -22.75 -5.96
CA LEU A 220 -14.23 -23.58 -6.80
C LEU A 220 -15.57 -23.97 -6.13
N ALA A 221 -15.55 -24.36 -4.85
CA ALA A 221 -16.77 -24.74 -4.13
C ALA A 221 -17.77 -23.59 -4.01
N VAL A 222 -17.29 -22.36 -3.80
CA VAL A 222 -18.13 -21.16 -3.78
C VAL A 222 -18.71 -20.88 -5.16
N LEU A 223 -17.91 -21.01 -6.23
CA LEU A 223 -18.37 -20.82 -7.60
C LEU A 223 -19.47 -21.82 -7.98
N GLN A 224 -19.27 -23.10 -7.68
CA GLN A 224 -20.25 -24.14 -7.91
C GLN A 224 -21.57 -23.81 -7.21
N LEU A 225 -21.50 -23.35 -5.95
CA LEU A 225 -22.68 -22.99 -5.17
C LEU A 225 -23.41 -21.76 -5.75
N LEU A 226 -22.68 -20.71 -6.14
CA LEU A 226 -23.24 -19.50 -6.74
C LEU A 226 -23.90 -19.79 -8.09
N ILE A 227 -23.23 -20.55 -8.96
CA ILE A 227 -23.71 -20.88 -10.30
C ILE A 227 -24.91 -21.83 -10.25
N GLN A 228 -24.92 -22.83 -9.36
CA GLN A 228 -26.10 -23.70 -9.15
C GLN A 228 -27.36 -22.91 -8.77
N ARG A 229 -27.22 -21.76 -8.09
CA ARG A 229 -28.33 -20.89 -7.70
C ARG A 229 -28.76 -19.94 -8.82
N SER A 230 -27.87 -19.58 -9.74
CA SER A 230 -28.14 -18.73 -10.90
C SER A 230 -28.05 -19.53 -12.20
N LYS A 231 -29.14 -20.25 -12.55
CA LYS A 231 -29.19 -21.17 -13.69
C LYS A 231 -28.78 -20.57 -15.04
N CYS A 232 -28.98 -19.28 -15.25
CA CYS A 232 -28.28 -18.58 -16.32
C CYS A 232 -27.06 -17.95 -15.69
N VAL A 233 -25.85 -18.31 -16.17
CA VAL A 233 -24.68 -17.47 -15.95
C VAL A 233 -24.95 -16.18 -16.70
N ALA A 234 -25.69 -15.27 -16.05
CA ALA A 234 -26.24 -14.08 -16.68
C ALA A 234 -25.10 -13.30 -17.34
N ASP A 235 -25.39 -12.84 -18.55
CA ASP A 235 -24.55 -12.04 -19.45
C ASP A 235 -23.37 -11.33 -18.74
N ASN A 236 -22.14 -11.64 -19.17
CA ASN A 236 -20.84 -11.09 -18.73
C ASN A 236 -20.19 -11.64 -17.45
N VAL A 237 -20.83 -12.48 -16.63
CA VAL A 237 -20.15 -13.05 -15.43
C VAL A 237 -19.10 -14.08 -15.80
N GLY A 238 -19.39 -14.96 -16.76
CA GLY A 238 -18.46 -16.00 -17.20
C GLY A 238 -17.15 -15.41 -17.74
N ALA A 239 -17.25 -14.46 -18.68
CA ALA A 239 -16.07 -13.82 -19.28
C ALA A 239 -15.24 -13.05 -18.26
N ARG A 240 -15.88 -12.27 -17.37
CA ARG A 240 -15.20 -11.54 -16.29
C ARG A 240 -14.61 -12.49 -15.24
N GLY A 241 -15.27 -13.60 -14.95
CA GLY A 241 -14.81 -14.63 -14.03
C GLY A 241 -13.57 -15.34 -14.55
N VAL A 242 -13.59 -15.79 -15.82
CA VAL A 242 -12.42 -16.38 -16.50
C VAL A 242 -11.28 -15.38 -16.51
N GLN A 243 -11.54 -14.12 -16.91
CA GLN A 243 -10.52 -13.08 -16.92
C GLN A 243 -9.92 -12.83 -15.53
N ALA A 244 -10.73 -12.82 -14.48
CA ALA A 244 -10.27 -12.64 -13.10
C ALA A 244 -9.46 -13.84 -12.58
N ALA A 245 -9.87 -15.07 -12.92
CA ALA A 245 -9.13 -16.28 -12.60
C ALA A 245 -7.76 -16.31 -13.29
N LEU A 246 -7.70 -15.95 -14.58
CA LEU A 246 -6.47 -15.86 -15.36
C LEU A 246 -5.48 -14.85 -14.77
N ARG A 247 -5.93 -13.61 -14.48
CA ARG A 247 -5.07 -12.58 -13.86
C ARG A 247 -4.48 -13.02 -12.51
N ALA A 248 -5.20 -13.88 -11.79
CA ALA A 248 -4.77 -14.42 -10.49
C ALA A 248 -4.06 -15.78 -10.59
N GLY A 249 -3.81 -16.29 -11.80
CA GLY A 249 -3.15 -17.59 -12.03
C GLY A 249 -3.96 -18.82 -11.60
N ARG A 250 -5.29 -18.71 -11.50
CA ARG A 250 -6.18 -19.79 -11.03
C ARG A 250 -6.59 -20.72 -12.18
N VAL A 251 -5.65 -21.50 -12.71
CA VAL A 251 -5.85 -22.39 -13.87
C VAL A 251 -7.03 -23.36 -13.67
N ALA A 252 -7.13 -24.03 -12.51
CA ALA A 252 -8.22 -24.98 -12.25
C ALA A 252 -9.61 -24.34 -12.30
N VAL A 253 -9.73 -23.10 -11.80
CA VAL A 253 -10.99 -22.35 -11.85
C VAL A 253 -11.28 -21.84 -13.26
N ALA A 254 -10.26 -21.35 -13.97
CA ALA A 254 -10.42 -20.92 -15.36
C ALA A 254 -10.84 -22.10 -16.25
N GLN A 255 -10.23 -23.27 -16.08
CA GLN A 255 -10.61 -24.51 -16.75
C GLN A 255 -12.06 -24.88 -16.46
N TRP A 256 -12.44 -24.95 -15.18
CA TRP A 256 -13.81 -25.30 -14.81
C TRP A 256 -14.83 -24.30 -15.36
N LEU A 257 -14.56 -22.99 -15.27
CA LEU A 257 -15.43 -21.97 -15.86
C LEU A 257 -15.56 -22.14 -17.37
N LEU A 258 -14.47 -22.41 -18.09
CA LEU A 258 -14.54 -22.70 -19.51
C LEU A 258 -15.35 -23.98 -19.78
N ASP A 259 -15.18 -25.06 -18.99
CA ASP A 259 -15.89 -26.35 -19.16
C ASP A 259 -17.40 -26.19 -18.95
N GLU A 260 -17.82 -25.57 -17.85
CA GLU A 260 -19.24 -25.34 -17.55
C GLU A 260 -19.91 -24.43 -18.58
N LEU A 261 -19.21 -23.39 -19.04
CA LEU A 261 -19.75 -22.42 -20.00
C LEU A 261 -19.79 -22.92 -21.44
N ALA A 262 -19.16 -24.06 -21.75
CA ALA A 262 -19.24 -24.72 -23.04
C ALA A 262 -20.40 -25.74 -23.14
N GLY A 263 -21.07 -26.04 -22.02
CA GLY A 263 -22.12 -27.04 -21.96
C GLY A 263 -23.56 -26.52 -22.13
N ASP A 264 -23.76 -25.21 -22.25
CA ASP A 264 -25.07 -24.56 -22.15
C ASP A 264 -25.49 -23.92 -23.49
N ASP A 265 -25.66 -24.75 -24.53
CA ASP A 265 -26.34 -24.34 -25.78
C ASP A 265 -27.88 -24.26 -25.61
N ASP A 266 -28.40 -24.66 -24.44
CA ASP A 266 -29.83 -24.85 -24.15
C ASP A 266 -30.34 -23.92 -23.03
N CYS A 267 -29.67 -22.77 -22.81
CA CYS A 267 -30.19 -21.76 -21.89
C CYS A 267 -31.43 -21.08 -22.50
N ASP A 268 -32.60 -21.36 -21.91
CA ASP A 268 -33.95 -20.89 -22.27
C ASP A 268 -34.16 -19.37 -22.08
N CYS A 269 -33.10 -18.54 -22.19
CA CYS A 269 -33.19 -17.08 -22.06
C CYS A 269 -32.98 -16.37 -23.41
N ASP A 270 -33.81 -15.35 -23.66
CA ASP A 270 -33.86 -14.55 -24.91
C ASP A 270 -32.58 -13.73 -25.19
N SER A 271 -31.61 -13.69 -24.27
CA SER A 271 -30.31 -13.04 -24.45
C SER A 271 -29.22 -14.08 -24.71
N ASN A 272 -28.22 -13.69 -25.51
CA ASN A 272 -27.04 -14.50 -25.87
C ASN A 272 -26.20 -14.84 -24.62
N CYS A 273 -26.70 -15.78 -23.81
CA CYS A 273 -26.20 -16.25 -22.52
C CYS A 273 -24.91 -17.08 -22.62
N GLY A 274 -24.61 -17.59 -23.81
CA GLY A 274 -23.40 -18.36 -24.07
C GLY A 274 -22.15 -17.50 -23.91
N LEU A 275 -21.10 -18.10 -23.35
CA LEU A 275 -19.78 -17.48 -23.33
C LEU A 275 -19.21 -17.48 -24.75
N ASP A 276 -19.18 -16.32 -25.41
CA ASP A 276 -18.45 -16.17 -26.65
C ASP A 276 -16.93 -16.20 -26.38
N VAL A 277 -16.38 -17.41 -26.41
CA VAL A 277 -14.95 -17.70 -26.28
C VAL A 277 -14.15 -16.92 -27.33
N GLY A 278 -14.69 -16.75 -28.54
CA GLY A 278 -14.03 -16.08 -29.65
C GLY A 278 -13.77 -14.60 -29.37
N SER A 279 -14.80 -13.83 -29.02
CA SER A 279 -14.65 -12.39 -28.75
C SER A 279 -13.86 -12.08 -27.49
N ASN A 280 -13.78 -13.02 -26.54
CA ASN A 280 -13.05 -12.83 -25.28
C ASN A 280 -11.62 -13.40 -25.29
N ALA A 281 -11.24 -14.16 -26.31
CA ALA A 281 -9.96 -14.86 -26.39
C ALA A 281 -8.76 -13.92 -26.17
N ASP A 282 -8.72 -12.77 -26.85
CA ASP A 282 -7.65 -11.79 -26.73
C ASP A 282 -7.65 -11.11 -25.35
N ALA A 283 -8.82 -10.79 -24.81
CA ALA A 283 -8.96 -10.18 -23.48
C ALA A 283 -8.54 -11.14 -22.34
N TRP A 284 -8.69 -12.45 -22.56
CA TRP A 284 -8.20 -13.50 -21.68
C TRP A 284 -6.71 -13.73 -21.85
N MET A 285 -6.17 -13.66 -23.07
CA MET A 285 -4.74 -13.71 -23.29
C MET A 285 -4.04 -12.53 -22.62
N ASP A 286 -4.63 -11.33 -22.70
CA ASP A 286 -4.16 -10.16 -21.96
C ASP A 286 -4.14 -10.41 -20.44
N ALA A 287 -5.21 -10.99 -19.90
CA ALA A 287 -5.28 -11.35 -18.49
C ALA A 287 -4.27 -12.44 -18.07
N ALA A 288 -4.01 -13.41 -18.93
CA ALA A 288 -3.03 -14.46 -18.68
C ALA A 288 -1.60 -13.90 -18.66
N VAL A 289 -1.25 -13.04 -19.62
CA VAL A 289 0.06 -12.36 -19.64
C VAL A 289 0.21 -11.42 -18.44
N ASP A 290 -0.85 -10.72 -18.05
CA ASP A 290 -0.91 -9.89 -16.83
C ASP A 290 -0.71 -10.70 -15.53
N SER A 291 -0.83 -12.04 -15.53
CA SER A 291 -0.49 -12.86 -14.37
C SER A 291 1.02 -13.01 -14.17
N CYS A 292 1.80 -12.75 -15.23
CA CYS A 292 3.25 -13.00 -15.31
C CYS A 292 3.66 -14.47 -15.06
N ASP A 293 2.72 -15.43 -15.13
CA ASP A 293 2.99 -16.87 -15.07
C ASP A 293 2.89 -17.52 -16.45
N VAL A 294 4.03 -18.00 -16.96
CA VAL A 294 4.16 -18.66 -18.27
C VAL A 294 3.25 -19.89 -18.37
N HIS A 295 3.01 -20.61 -17.26
CA HIS A 295 2.16 -21.80 -17.27
C HIS A 295 0.71 -21.45 -17.56
N VAL A 296 0.22 -20.31 -17.07
CA VAL A 296 -1.15 -19.83 -17.32
C VAL A 296 -1.34 -19.52 -18.80
N VAL A 297 -0.36 -18.86 -19.42
CA VAL A 297 -0.38 -18.53 -20.86
C VAL A 297 -0.31 -19.80 -21.71
N ALA A 298 0.64 -20.70 -21.42
CA ALA A 298 0.79 -21.96 -22.14
C ALA A 298 -0.47 -22.83 -22.05
N TRP A 299 -1.06 -22.94 -20.84
CA TRP A 299 -2.32 -23.64 -20.63
C TRP A 299 -3.46 -22.99 -21.43
N LEU A 300 -3.60 -21.66 -21.41
CA LEU A 300 -4.68 -20.98 -22.13
C LEU A 300 -4.55 -21.17 -23.65
N GLN A 301 -3.34 -21.12 -24.20
CA GLN A 301 -3.09 -21.41 -25.62
C GLN A 301 -3.55 -22.82 -25.99
N GLN A 302 -3.20 -23.81 -25.16
CA GLN A 302 -3.61 -25.20 -25.37
C GLN A 302 -5.13 -25.35 -25.27
N ALA A 303 -5.76 -24.75 -24.25
CA ALA A 303 -7.19 -24.83 -24.02
C ALA A 303 -8.00 -24.21 -25.17
N LEU A 304 -7.61 -23.02 -25.65
CA LEU A 304 -8.26 -22.35 -26.78
C LEU A 304 -8.05 -23.11 -28.11
N GLY A 305 -6.84 -23.64 -28.32
CA GLY A 305 -6.51 -24.43 -29.50
C GLY A 305 -7.33 -25.72 -29.60
N GLN A 306 -7.51 -26.43 -28.48
CA GLN A 306 -8.30 -27.67 -28.43
C GLN A 306 -9.80 -27.44 -28.65
N ARG A 307 -10.34 -26.32 -28.18
CA ARG A 307 -11.80 -26.07 -28.16
C ARG A 307 -12.36 -25.48 -29.44
N ALA A 308 -11.61 -24.58 -30.07
CA ALA A 308 -12.15 -23.79 -31.17
C ALA A 308 -11.12 -23.52 -32.28
N GLY A 309 -9.92 -24.12 -32.20
CA GLY A 309 -8.82 -23.79 -33.12
C GLY A 309 -8.42 -22.30 -33.06
N LEU A 310 -8.82 -21.60 -32.00
CA LEU A 310 -8.61 -20.17 -31.85
C LEU A 310 -7.16 -19.88 -31.49
N SER A 311 -6.63 -18.82 -32.08
CA SER A 311 -5.33 -18.26 -31.74
C SER A 311 -5.56 -16.86 -31.16
N ALA A 312 -5.38 -16.74 -29.84
CA ALA A 312 -5.53 -15.47 -29.13
C ALA A 312 -4.23 -14.67 -29.14
N ARG A 313 -4.34 -13.36 -29.25
CA ARG A 313 -3.24 -12.41 -29.22
C ARG A 313 -3.32 -11.55 -27.98
N CYS A 314 -2.19 -10.99 -27.56
CA CYS A 314 -2.16 -9.96 -26.52
C CYS A 314 -1.95 -8.57 -27.12
N SER A 315 -2.44 -7.55 -26.40
CA SER A 315 -2.28 -6.15 -26.74
C SER A 315 -0.89 -5.63 -26.35
N VAL A 316 -0.44 -4.57 -27.02
CA VAL A 316 0.83 -3.88 -26.70
C VAL A 316 0.81 -3.33 -25.29
N ALA A 317 -0.35 -2.86 -24.82
CA ALA A 317 -0.53 -2.36 -23.46
C ALA A 317 -0.24 -3.43 -22.40
N THR A 318 -0.59 -4.69 -22.67
CA THR A 318 -0.26 -5.81 -21.77
C THR A 318 1.22 -6.13 -21.80
N ILE A 319 1.86 -6.08 -22.97
CA ILE A 319 3.31 -6.27 -23.07
C ILE A 319 4.06 -5.18 -22.30
N GLN A 320 3.62 -3.91 -22.39
CA GLN A 320 4.19 -2.81 -21.60
C GLN A 320 4.11 -3.09 -20.10
N ARG A 321 2.96 -3.57 -19.60
CA ARG A 321 2.78 -3.92 -18.18
C ARG A 321 3.68 -5.09 -17.77
N ALA A 322 3.81 -6.12 -18.61
CA ALA A 322 4.70 -7.25 -18.35
C ALA A 322 6.19 -6.84 -18.37
N ALA A 323 6.57 -5.93 -19.27
CA ALA A 323 7.91 -5.35 -19.35
C ALA A 323 8.24 -4.53 -18.09
N ALA A 324 7.30 -3.70 -17.63
CA ALA A 324 7.44 -2.90 -16.41
C ALA A 324 7.49 -3.74 -15.11
N ARG A 325 7.16 -5.03 -15.17
CA ARG A 325 7.29 -5.98 -14.04
C ARG A 325 8.53 -6.87 -14.14
N GLY A 326 9.36 -6.69 -15.17
CA GLY A 326 10.64 -7.40 -15.31
C GLY A 326 10.55 -8.87 -15.72
N SER A 327 9.38 -9.37 -16.13
CA SER A 327 9.22 -10.80 -16.44
C SER A 327 9.78 -11.17 -17.83
N VAL A 328 11.10 -11.31 -17.94
CA VAL A 328 11.81 -11.64 -19.20
C VAL A 328 11.32 -12.97 -19.77
N GLN A 329 11.10 -13.97 -18.92
CA GLN A 329 10.60 -15.29 -19.33
C GLN A 329 9.20 -15.19 -19.96
N MET A 330 8.32 -14.32 -19.45
CA MET A 330 7.00 -14.10 -20.03
C MET A 330 7.10 -13.50 -21.44
N LEU A 331 7.91 -12.46 -21.62
CA LEU A 331 8.05 -11.85 -22.96
C LEU A 331 8.81 -12.74 -23.94
N GLN A 332 9.76 -13.54 -23.49
CA GLN A 332 10.37 -14.62 -24.27
C GLN A 332 9.29 -15.60 -24.75
N HIS A 333 8.45 -16.10 -23.86
CA HIS A 333 7.37 -17.01 -24.22
C HIS A 333 6.39 -16.40 -25.23
N VAL A 334 5.97 -15.15 -25.00
CA VAL A 334 5.10 -14.39 -25.92
C VAL A 334 5.72 -14.25 -27.31
N HIS A 335 7.03 -14.00 -27.38
CA HIS A 335 7.78 -13.88 -28.63
C HIS A 335 7.93 -15.23 -29.34
N ASP A 336 8.44 -16.25 -28.64
CA ASP A 336 8.76 -17.58 -29.19
C ASP A 336 7.51 -18.29 -29.73
N HIS A 337 6.36 -18.08 -29.10
CA HIS A 337 5.08 -18.66 -29.52
C HIS A 337 4.27 -17.74 -30.44
N ALA A 338 4.85 -16.62 -30.89
CA ALA A 338 4.22 -15.65 -31.78
C ALA A 338 2.84 -15.15 -31.32
N ILE A 339 2.62 -15.03 -30.00
CA ILE A 339 1.38 -14.49 -29.41
C ILE A 339 1.22 -13.02 -29.81
N LYS A 340 2.33 -12.27 -29.82
CA LYS A 340 2.40 -10.91 -30.36
C LYS A 340 3.82 -10.62 -30.82
N ARG A 341 3.94 -10.13 -32.05
CA ARG A 341 5.20 -9.61 -32.61
C ARG A 341 5.19 -8.09 -32.53
N LEU A 342 6.28 -7.51 -32.03
CA LEU A 342 6.51 -6.07 -32.06
C LEU A 342 7.15 -5.75 -33.41
N GLU A 343 6.34 -5.24 -34.33
CA GLU A 343 6.74 -5.04 -35.73
C GLU A 343 7.11 -3.59 -36.01
N THR A 344 6.51 -2.66 -35.26
CA THR A 344 6.72 -1.22 -35.45
C THR A 344 7.73 -0.65 -34.45
N GLU A 345 8.42 0.40 -34.86
CA GLU A 345 9.37 1.13 -34.02
C GLU A 345 8.69 1.73 -32.78
N SER A 346 7.47 2.25 -32.94
CA SER A 346 6.69 2.84 -31.85
C SER A 346 6.31 1.81 -30.79
N GLU A 347 5.93 0.58 -31.18
CA GLU A 347 5.64 -0.50 -30.24
C GLU A 347 6.89 -0.88 -29.42
N VAL A 348 8.03 -1.08 -30.10
CA VAL A 348 9.29 -1.43 -29.43
C VAL A 348 9.75 -0.33 -28.48
N ALA A 349 9.73 0.94 -28.94
CA ALA A 349 10.10 2.08 -28.12
C ALA A 349 9.19 2.20 -26.90
N SER A 350 7.88 2.01 -27.07
CA SER A 350 6.93 2.12 -25.97
C SER A 350 7.10 1.02 -24.91
N VAL A 351 7.41 -0.21 -25.33
CA VAL A 351 7.72 -1.33 -24.41
C VAL A 351 9.06 -1.12 -23.71
N LEU A 352 10.08 -0.62 -24.43
CA LEU A 352 11.36 -0.22 -23.84
C LEU A 352 11.21 0.91 -22.83
N CYS A 353 10.40 1.93 -23.12
CA CYS A 353 10.10 3.01 -22.17
C CYS A 353 9.46 2.46 -20.89
N ALA A 354 8.54 1.50 -20.99
CA ALA A 354 7.90 0.88 -19.83
C ALA A 354 8.91 0.09 -18.97
N ALA A 355 9.80 -0.69 -19.59
CA ALA A 355 10.87 -1.39 -18.87
C ALA A 355 11.88 -0.41 -18.25
N ALA A 356 12.24 0.65 -18.97
CA ALA A 356 13.20 1.65 -18.52
C ALA A 356 12.67 2.51 -17.36
N ALA A 357 11.40 2.92 -17.42
CA ALA A 357 10.73 3.65 -16.33
C ALA A 357 10.52 2.81 -15.07
N ALA A 358 10.59 1.48 -15.17
CA ALA A 358 10.49 0.55 -14.04
C ALA A 358 11.86 0.09 -13.52
N GLY A 359 12.96 0.40 -14.21
CA GLY A 359 14.31 0.02 -13.80
C GLY A 359 14.69 -1.42 -14.14
N GLU A 360 14.00 -2.05 -15.10
CA GLU A 360 14.16 -3.47 -15.39
C GLU A 360 15.32 -3.73 -16.37
N ALA A 361 16.57 -3.61 -15.89
CA ALA A 361 17.77 -3.69 -16.72
C ALA A 361 17.88 -4.98 -17.55
N ALA A 362 17.55 -6.14 -16.96
CA ALA A 362 17.57 -7.43 -17.68
C ALA A 362 16.53 -7.48 -18.81
N MET A 363 15.37 -6.87 -18.59
CA MET A 363 14.32 -6.74 -19.60
C MET A 363 14.77 -5.81 -20.74
N VAL A 364 15.36 -4.67 -20.41
CA VAL A 364 15.92 -3.73 -21.39
C VAL A 364 17.00 -4.41 -22.24
N GLN A 365 17.94 -5.15 -21.62
CA GLN A 365 18.96 -5.91 -22.35
C GLN A 365 18.34 -6.90 -23.33
N TRP A 366 17.35 -7.68 -22.85
CA TRP A 366 16.70 -8.67 -23.68
C TRP A 366 15.97 -8.03 -24.87
N LEU A 367 15.20 -6.96 -24.64
CA LEU A 367 14.48 -6.23 -25.69
C LEU A 367 15.44 -5.63 -26.73
N LEU A 368 16.56 -5.04 -26.30
CA LEU A 368 17.59 -4.51 -27.21
C LEU A 368 18.23 -5.62 -28.05
N ALA A 369 18.51 -6.78 -27.46
CA ALA A 369 19.08 -7.92 -28.15
C ALA A 369 18.12 -8.50 -29.21
N GLN A 370 16.83 -8.64 -28.88
CA GLN A 370 15.84 -9.19 -29.80
C GLN A 370 15.46 -8.23 -30.94
N HIS A 371 15.44 -6.92 -30.66
CA HIS A 371 14.96 -5.90 -31.60
C HIS A 371 16.07 -4.98 -32.14
N ALA A 372 17.33 -5.44 -32.14
CA ALA A 372 18.50 -4.64 -32.51
C ALA A 372 18.36 -3.85 -33.83
N ARG A 373 17.72 -4.43 -34.86
CA ARG A 373 17.48 -3.75 -36.14
C ARG A 373 16.58 -2.51 -36.01
N VAL A 374 15.48 -2.65 -35.27
CA VAL A 374 14.49 -1.59 -35.03
C VAL A 374 15.05 -0.53 -34.09
N CYS A 375 15.83 -0.94 -33.08
CA CYS A 375 16.47 -0.04 -32.11
C CYS A 375 17.63 0.78 -32.68
N ALA A 376 18.25 0.36 -33.79
CA ALA A 376 19.41 1.03 -34.39
C ALA A 376 19.04 2.18 -35.35
N GLN A 377 17.77 2.27 -35.79
CA GLN A 377 17.39 3.11 -36.93
C GLN A 377 16.89 4.52 -36.56
N VAL A 378 16.66 4.85 -35.28
CA VAL A 378 15.93 6.09 -34.92
C VAL A 378 16.50 6.83 -33.71
N ALA A 379 17.03 8.03 -33.95
CA ALA A 379 17.54 8.93 -32.91
C ALA A 379 16.46 9.52 -31.97
N GLY A 380 15.17 9.44 -32.32
CA GLY A 380 14.05 9.94 -31.49
C GLY A 380 13.60 8.96 -30.40
N ASN A 381 13.75 7.65 -30.62
CA ASN A 381 13.34 6.61 -29.68
C ASN A 381 14.38 6.40 -28.57
N SER A 382 15.66 6.62 -28.85
CA SER A 382 16.69 6.65 -27.81
C SER A 382 16.39 7.75 -26.79
N THR A 383 15.92 8.92 -27.25
CA THR A 383 15.56 10.02 -26.35
C THR A 383 14.43 9.67 -25.40
N SER A 384 13.30 9.16 -25.88
CA SER A 384 12.16 8.84 -25.00
C SER A 384 12.47 7.74 -23.98
N VAL A 385 13.25 6.72 -24.37
CA VAL A 385 13.62 5.61 -23.48
C VAL A 385 14.66 6.04 -22.45
N MET A 386 15.69 6.81 -22.86
CA MET A 386 16.69 7.33 -21.92
C MET A 386 16.08 8.36 -20.97
N ASP A 387 15.19 9.22 -21.47
CA ASP A 387 14.45 10.18 -20.64
C ASP A 387 13.56 9.46 -19.63
N ALA A 388 12.92 8.34 -20.02
CA ALA A 388 12.12 7.53 -19.11
C ALA A 388 12.96 6.93 -17.98
N ALA A 389 14.14 6.38 -18.28
CA ALA A 389 15.07 5.86 -17.27
C ALA A 389 15.55 6.97 -16.31
N ALA A 390 15.95 8.11 -16.88
CA ALA A 390 16.44 9.25 -16.12
C ALA A 390 15.35 9.86 -15.21
N ALA A 391 14.16 10.11 -15.75
CA ALA A 391 13.03 10.69 -15.02
C ALA A 391 12.54 9.81 -13.86
N HIS A 392 12.87 8.51 -13.86
CA HIS A 392 12.51 7.56 -12.81
C HIS A 392 13.67 7.18 -11.87
N GLY A 393 14.89 7.62 -12.16
CA GLY A 393 16.04 7.39 -11.28
C GLY A 393 16.84 6.11 -11.55
N HIS A 394 16.66 5.50 -12.72
CA HIS A 394 17.28 4.20 -13.02
C HIS A 394 18.63 4.41 -13.71
N LEU A 395 19.65 4.77 -12.92
CA LEU A 395 21.00 5.06 -13.41
C LEU A 395 21.65 3.86 -14.12
N ASP A 396 21.45 2.64 -13.60
CA ASP A 396 21.94 1.40 -14.18
C ASP A 396 21.38 1.15 -15.59
N VAL A 397 20.07 1.33 -15.76
CA VAL A 397 19.41 1.27 -17.06
C VAL A 397 19.91 2.39 -17.97
N LEU A 398 20.06 3.61 -17.45
CA LEU A 398 20.53 4.75 -18.22
C LEU A 398 21.95 4.54 -18.76
N VAL A 399 22.87 4.05 -17.93
CA VAL A 399 24.24 3.68 -18.32
C VAL A 399 24.23 2.57 -19.38
N LEU A 400 23.38 1.56 -19.20
CA LEU A 400 23.25 0.47 -20.14
C LEU A 400 22.78 0.92 -21.52
N LEU A 401 21.73 1.74 -21.55
CA LEU A 401 21.19 2.33 -22.77
C LEU A 401 22.24 3.21 -23.46
N HIS A 402 22.98 4.00 -22.68
CA HIS A 402 24.06 4.85 -23.18
C HIS A 402 25.18 4.03 -23.84
N GLN A 403 25.65 2.98 -23.18
CA GLN A 403 26.68 2.08 -23.75
C GLN A 403 26.22 1.44 -25.07
N HIS A 404 24.93 1.06 -25.15
CA HIS A 404 24.38 0.42 -26.33
C HIS A 404 24.22 1.39 -27.52
N TRP A 405 23.82 2.65 -27.28
CA TRP A 405 23.57 3.65 -28.33
C TRP A 405 24.76 4.57 -28.65
N SER A 406 25.83 4.54 -27.86
CA SER A 406 27.05 5.34 -28.05
C SER A 406 27.78 5.10 -29.38
N LEU A 407 27.37 4.12 -30.19
CA LEU A 407 28.00 3.81 -31.48
C LEU A 407 27.46 4.62 -32.68
N GLY A 408 26.46 5.51 -32.52
CA GLY A 408 25.89 6.18 -33.71
C GLY A 408 25.10 7.48 -33.57
N SER A 409 24.77 8.00 -32.38
CA SER A 409 24.09 9.31 -32.28
C SER A 409 24.33 9.99 -30.92
N HIS A 410 24.60 11.29 -30.94
CA HIS A 410 24.72 12.11 -29.72
C HIS A 410 23.34 12.29 -29.09
N TRP A 411 22.89 11.33 -28.28
CA TRP A 411 21.70 11.53 -27.46
C TRP A 411 21.88 12.79 -26.58
N LYS A 412 20.79 13.56 -26.46
CA LYS A 412 20.72 14.75 -25.62
C LYS A 412 19.55 14.56 -24.67
N ALA A 413 19.82 14.64 -23.37
CA ALA A 413 18.77 14.59 -22.36
C ALA A 413 17.76 15.72 -22.59
N SER A 414 16.47 15.41 -22.53
CA SER A 414 15.46 16.45 -22.56
C SER A 414 15.29 17.10 -21.20
N GLN A 415 14.62 18.26 -21.19
CA GLN A 415 14.19 18.90 -19.96
C GLN A 415 13.32 17.96 -19.09
N SER A 416 12.48 17.11 -19.71
CA SER A 416 11.62 16.17 -19.00
C SER A 416 12.41 15.15 -18.17
N ALA A 417 13.58 14.71 -18.67
CA ALA A 417 14.47 13.81 -17.96
C ALA A 417 15.03 14.45 -16.68
N ILE A 418 15.47 15.70 -16.80
CA ILE A 418 16.04 16.50 -15.71
C ILE A 418 14.96 16.81 -14.67
N ASP A 419 13.82 17.34 -15.10
CA ASP A 419 12.70 17.69 -14.23
C ASP A 419 12.16 16.45 -13.50
N GLY A 420 12.09 15.30 -14.19
CA GLY A 420 11.68 14.03 -13.60
C GLY A 420 12.66 13.52 -12.55
N ALA A 421 13.96 13.55 -12.84
CA ALA A 421 15.00 13.15 -11.89
C ALA A 421 15.01 14.07 -10.66
N ALA A 422 14.86 15.39 -10.86
CA ALA A 422 14.80 16.37 -9.79
C ALA A 422 13.56 16.22 -8.91
N ARG A 423 12.38 15.98 -9.51
CA ARG A 423 11.12 15.71 -8.80
C ARG A 423 11.19 14.50 -7.87
N ARG A 424 12.05 13.53 -8.17
CA ARG A 424 12.23 12.30 -7.37
C ARG A 424 13.48 12.31 -6.49
N GLY A 425 14.30 13.36 -6.59
CA GLY A 425 15.50 13.51 -5.77
C GLY A 425 16.69 12.66 -6.23
N ASN A 426 16.73 12.25 -7.50
CA ASN A 426 17.76 11.34 -8.03
C ASN A 426 19.02 12.13 -8.44
N VAL A 427 19.80 12.54 -7.43
CA VAL A 427 21.03 13.35 -7.62
C VAL A 427 22.07 12.61 -8.45
N ASP A 428 22.21 11.31 -8.26
CA ASP A 428 23.12 10.44 -9.00
C ASP A 428 22.83 10.43 -10.51
N VAL A 429 21.56 10.38 -10.89
CA VAL A 429 21.13 10.53 -12.29
C VAL A 429 21.45 11.92 -12.80
N LEU A 430 21.16 12.98 -12.04
CA LEU A 430 21.45 14.36 -12.45
C LEU A 430 22.96 14.59 -12.65
N CYS A 431 23.80 14.10 -11.75
CA CYS A 431 25.27 14.10 -11.89
C CYS A 431 25.68 13.37 -13.17
N TRP A 432 25.14 12.17 -13.39
CA TRP A 432 25.49 11.38 -14.55
C TRP A 432 25.07 12.06 -15.86
N LEU A 433 23.87 12.65 -15.90
CA LEU A 433 23.38 13.43 -17.04
C LEU A 433 24.30 14.62 -17.32
N TYR A 434 24.74 15.33 -16.29
CA TYR A 434 25.67 16.45 -16.42
C TYR A 434 27.02 16.02 -17.03
N GLU A 435 27.57 14.90 -16.57
CA GLU A 435 28.88 14.41 -17.01
C GLU A 435 28.87 13.75 -18.40
N HIS A 436 27.80 13.02 -18.75
CA HIS A 436 27.79 12.08 -19.86
C HIS A 436 26.77 12.39 -20.96
N ALA A 437 25.72 13.16 -20.66
CA ALA A 437 24.76 13.58 -21.67
C ALA A 437 25.19 14.94 -22.23
N ALA A 438 25.17 15.13 -23.55
CA ALA A 438 25.36 16.45 -24.15
C ALA A 438 24.11 17.32 -23.89
N VAL A 439 23.85 17.65 -22.62
CA VAL A 439 22.70 18.42 -22.16
C VAL A 439 22.85 19.83 -22.71
N PRO A 440 21.93 20.32 -23.56
CA PRO A 440 21.96 21.71 -23.96
C PRO A 440 21.75 22.57 -22.72
N ALA A 441 22.50 23.67 -22.57
CA ALA A 441 22.37 24.56 -21.42
C ALA A 441 20.92 25.04 -21.18
N THR A 442 20.09 25.06 -22.23
CA THR A 442 18.66 25.41 -22.19
C THR A 442 17.76 24.35 -21.57
N ALA A 443 18.24 23.11 -21.33
CA ALA A 443 17.44 22.06 -20.71
C ALA A 443 17.45 22.13 -19.18
N TRP A 444 18.45 22.79 -18.58
CA TRP A 444 18.46 23.12 -17.16
C TRP A 444 17.58 24.36 -16.95
N THR A 445 16.40 24.17 -16.36
CA THR A 445 15.43 25.24 -16.12
C THR A 445 15.14 25.40 -14.63
N PRO A 446 14.55 26.52 -14.19
CA PRO A 446 14.15 26.70 -12.79
C PRO A 446 13.16 25.63 -12.29
N LEU A 447 12.38 25.04 -13.20
CA LEU A 447 11.40 24.00 -12.89
C LEU A 447 12.02 22.76 -12.23
N ALA A 448 13.28 22.43 -12.54
CA ALA A 448 13.99 21.35 -11.86
C ALA A 448 14.21 21.68 -10.37
N MET A 449 14.57 22.94 -10.06
CA MET A 449 14.72 23.41 -8.68
C MET A 449 13.38 23.46 -7.96
N GLU A 450 12.32 23.94 -8.61
CA GLU A 450 10.95 23.95 -8.07
C GLU A 450 10.48 22.54 -7.69
N HIS A 451 10.66 21.57 -8.58
CA HIS A 451 10.29 20.18 -8.31
C HIS A 451 11.11 19.56 -7.18
N ALA A 452 12.42 19.78 -7.16
CA ALA A 452 13.27 19.31 -6.07
C ALA A 452 12.85 19.94 -4.73
N ALA A 453 12.52 21.23 -4.76
CA ALA A 453 12.16 21.99 -3.57
C ALA A 453 10.79 21.59 -3.01
N GLY A 454 9.77 21.53 -3.87
CA GLY A 454 8.40 21.13 -3.49
C GLY A 454 8.26 19.66 -3.09
N ASN A 455 9.22 18.79 -3.41
CA ASN A 455 9.25 17.39 -2.94
C ASN A 455 10.25 17.15 -1.79
N GLY A 456 10.91 18.21 -1.30
CA GLY A 456 11.76 18.15 -0.11
C GLY A 456 13.14 17.52 -0.34
N HIS A 457 13.62 17.48 -1.58
CA HIS A 457 14.89 16.84 -1.94
C HIS A 457 16.08 17.78 -1.73
N LEU A 458 16.49 17.98 -0.47
CA LEU A 458 17.58 18.89 -0.09
C LEU A 458 18.89 18.62 -0.85
N GLY A 459 19.33 17.36 -0.97
CA GLY A 459 20.57 17.03 -1.67
C GLY A 459 20.54 17.40 -3.16
N THR A 460 19.37 17.30 -3.80
CA THR A 460 19.18 17.76 -5.18
C THR A 460 19.20 19.27 -5.30
N VAL A 461 18.57 19.98 -4.36
CA VAL A 461 18.63 21.45 -4.31
C VAL A 461 20.08 21.92 -4.11
N GLU A 462 20.83 21.32 -3.20
CA GLU A 462 22.23 21.68 -2.95
C GLU A 462 23.10 21.44 -4.18
N TRP A 463 22.91 20.32 -4.88
CA TRP A 463 23.64 20.03 -6.12
C TRP A 463 23.28 20.98 -7.27
N LEU A 464 21.99 21.30 -7.46
CA LEU A 464 21.54 22.27 -8.46
C LEU A 464 22.11 23.67 -8.20
N ILE A 465 22.21 24.07 -6.92
CA ILE A 465 22.81 25.35 -6.52
C ILE A 465 24.33 25.35 -6.81
N SER A 466 25.03 24.23 -6.62
CA SER A 466 26.48 24.17 -6.86
C SER A 466 26.84 24.19 -8.35
N GLU A 467 26.15 23.38 -9.17
CA GLU A 467 26.55 23.17 -10.58
C GLU A 467 25.74 23.99 -11.59
N HIS A 468 24.50 24.38 -11.28
CA HIS A 468 23.56 24.98 -12.24
C HIS A 468 22.86 26.25 -11.75
N ARG A 469 23.52 26.99 -10.85
CA ARG A 469 22.97 28.21 -10.23
C ARG A 469 22.33 29.19 -11.20
N GLU A 470 23.01 29.52 -12.30
CA GLU A 470 22.54 30.52 -13.28
C GLU A 470 21.34 30.01 -14.11
N ALA A 471 21.35 28.71 -14.45
CA ALA A 471 20.29 28.10 -15.25
C ALA A 471 18.98 27.90 -14.45
N CYS A 472 19.11 27.73 -13.14
CA CYS A 472 17.97 27.52 -12.23
C CYS A 472 17.71 28.75 -11.33
N ALA A 473 18.16 29.95 -11.73
CA ALA A 473 18.24 31.14 -10.87
C ALA A 473 16.91 31.74 -10.39
N ALA A 474 15.74 31.21 -10.76
CA ALA A 474 14.46 31.66 -10.23
C ALA A 474 14.14 30.95 -8.92
N GLY A 475 14.79 31.40 -7.84
CA GLY A 475 14.56 30.88 -6.49
C GLY A 475 13.17 31.18 -5.92
N GLU A 476 12.42 32.14 -6.49
CA GLU A 476 11.11 32.57 -5.98
C GLU A 476 10.08 31.43 -6.04
N ASP A 477 9.92 30.80 -7.20
CA ASP A 477 9.01 29.66 -7.38
C ASP A 477 9.44 28.46 -6.55
N ALA A 478 10.75 28.22 -6.43
CA ALA A 478 11.30 27.13 -5.62
C ALA A 478 11.09 27.36 -4.11
N VAL A 479 11.27 28.60 -3.63
CA VAL A 479 10.96 28.99 -2.25
C VAL A 479 9.48 28.83 -1.99
N THR A 480 8.64 29.31 -2.90
CA THR A 480 7.18 29.18 -2.80
C THR A 480 6.77 27.70 -2.73
N ALA A 481 7.29 26.85 -3.61
CA ALA A 481 7.03 25.42 -3.59
C ALA A 481 7.48 24.75 -2.27
N ALA A 482 8.67 25.11 -1.75
CA ALA A 482 9.15 24.60 -0.46
C ALA A 482 8.28 25.06 0.73
N VAL A 483 7.77 26.29 0.71
CA VAL A 483 6.86 26.83 1.72
C VAL A 483 5.53 26.09 1.67
N TYR A 484 4.90 26.01 0.49
CA TYR A 484 3.59 25.38 0.31
C TYR A 484 3.57 23.91 0.75
N MET A 485 4.69 23.20 0.57
CA MET A 485 4.83 21.79 0.93
C MET A 485 5.46 21.57 2.33
N ASP A 486 5.63 22.63 3.11
CA ASP A 486 6.14 22.63 4.49
C ASP A 486 7.55 22.00 4.65
N HIS A 487 8.42 22.20 3.65
CA HIS A 487 9.78 21.67 3.60
C HIS A 487 10.82 22.63 4.20
N VAL A 488 10.76 22.82 5.53
CA VAL A 488 11.55 23.82 6.26
C VAL A 488 13.08 23.77 6.02
N ARG A 489 13.67 22.58 5.88
CA ARG A 489 15.13 22.44 5.63
C ARG A 489 15.53 22.91 4.24
N VAL A 490 14.67 22.67 3.25
CA VAL A 490 14.89 23.16 1.89
C VAL A 490 14.67 24.67 1.84
N LEU A 491 13.61 25.16 2.49
CA LEU A 491 13.35 26.59 2.63
C LEU A 491 14.54 27.34 3.26
N GLN A 492 15.09 26.81 4.35
CA GLN A 492 16.29 27.34 5.00
C GLN A 492 17.46 27.48 4.03
N ARG A 493 17.71 26.42 3.25
CA ARG A 493 18.81 26.43 2.28
C ARG A 493 18.58 27.42 1.15
N LEU A 494 17.35 27.49 0.62
CA LEU A 494 16.99 28.39 -0.47
C LEU A 494 17.08 29.87 -0.05
N LEU A 495 16.57 30.24 1.13
CA LEU A 495 16.65 31.63 1.61
C LEU A 495 18.08 32.03 1.99
N ALA A 496 18.91 31.09 2.44
CA ALA A 496 20.33 31.36 2.69
C ALA A 496 21.09 31.67 1.38
N GLU A 497 20.78 30.98 0.29
CA GLU A 497 21.47 31.12 -0.99
C GLU A 497 20.88 32.21 -1.89
N PHE A 498 19.57 32.45 -1.77
CA PHE A 498 18.80 33.41 -2.56
C PHE A 498 17.97 34.34 -1.66
N PRO A 499 18.60 35.24 -0.89
CA PRO A 499 17.90 36.12 0.06
C PRO A 499 16.96 37.14 -0.61
N HIS A 500 17.11 37.35 -1.92
CA HIS A 500 16.27 38.26 -2.70
C HIS A 500 15.11 37.56 -3.42
N ALA A 501 15.04 36.22 -3.37
CA ALA A 501 14.02 35.46 -4.08
C ALA A 501 12.62 35.61 -3.45
N CYS A 502 12.55 35.80 -2.15
CA CYS A 502 11.30 36.00 -1.43
C CYS A 502 11.60 36.73 -0.12
N THR A 503 10.81 37.76 0.21
CA THR A 503 10.93 38.41 1.53
C THR A 503 10.36 37.50 2.63
N ILE A 504 10.83 37.66 3.87
CA ILE A 504 10.30 36.88 5.01
C ILE A 504 8.79 37.08 5.16
N ASP A 505 8.28 38.30 4.93
CA ASP A 505 6.85 38.60 5.03
C ASP A 505 6.02 37.87 3.95
N GLN A 506 6.49 37.84 2.71
CA GLN A 506 5.86 37.08 1.63
C GLN A 506 5.89 35.56 1.90
N ALA A 507 7.02 35.05 2.41
CA ALA A 507 7.13 33.64 2.78
C ALA A 507 6.18 33.28 3.94
N ILE A 508 5.95 34.20 4.89
CA ILE A 508 4.95 34.04 5.96
C ILE A 508 3.54 33.97 5.37
N GLU A 509 3.18 34.89 4.48
CA GLU A 509 1.88 34.89 3.79
C GLU A 509 1.62 33.54 3.08
N HIS A 510 2.59 33.08 2.28
CA HIS A 510 2.49 31.77 1.61
C HIS A 510 2.39 30.60 2.61
N ALA A 511 3.10 30.66 3.75
CA ALA A 511 3.04 29.63 4.77
C ALA A 511 1.69 29.61 5.50
N GLU A 512 1.06 30.77 5.69
CA GLU A 512 -0.28 30.90 6.28
C GLU A 512 -1.35 30.36 5.34
N ASP A 513 -1.28 30.72 4.05
CA ASP A 513 -2.18 30.23 3.00
C ASP A 513 -2.09 28.70 2.82
N ALA A 514 -0.88 28.15 2.89
CA ALA A 514 -0.63 26.72 2.75
C ALA A 514 -0.85 25.92 4.04
N HIS A 515 -1.10 26.58 5.17
CA HIS A 515 -1.12 25.96 6.50
C HIS A 515 0.18 25.20 6.84
N ALA A 516 1.33 25.70 6.37
CA ALA A 516 2.66 25.10 6.54
C ALA A 516 3.23 25.38 7.94
N THR A 517 2.89 24.53 8.91
CA THR A 517 3.18 24.76 10.33
C THR A 517 4.66 24.86 10.69
N HIS A 518 5.52 24.04 10.08
CA HIS A 518 6.96 24.03 10.39
C HIS A 518 7.66 25.24 9.78
N SER A 519 7.38 25.53 8.51
CA SER A 519 7.88 26.70 7.81
C SER A 519 7.42 27.99 8.49
N LEU A 520 6.14 28.10 8.87
CA LEU A 520 5.60 29.28 9.56
C LEU A 520 6.25 29.54 10.92
N THR A 521 6.49 28.48 11.69
CA THR A 521 7.17 28.59 13.00
C THR A 521 8.58 29.13 12.82
N TRP A 522 9.34 28.56 11.90
CA TRP A 522 10.71 28.98 11.63
C TRP A 522 10.79 30.40 11.05
N LEU A 523 9.92 30.76 10.09
CA LEU A 523 9.88 32.09 9.48
C LEU A 523 9.56 33.19 10.51
N ARG A 524 8.63 32.93 11.44
CA ARG A 524 8.30 33.86 12.54
C ARG A 524 9.45 34.03 13.53
N GLU A 525 10.30 33.02 13.71
CA GLU A 525 11.53 33.16 14.48
C GLU A 525 12.54 34.07 13.76
N GLN A 526 12.70 33.93 12.44
CA GLN A 526 13.58 34.79 11.65
C GLN A 526 13.11 36.25 11.64
N GLY A 527 11.80 36.50 11.50
CA GLY A 527 11.21 37.86 11.51
C GLY A 527 11.29 38.59 12.86
N ARG A 528 11.60 37.89 13.96
CA ARG A 528 11.80 38.47 15.30
C ARG A 528 13.23 38.92 15.56
N VAL A 529 14.18 38.51 14.72
CA VAL A 529 15.58 38.95 14.82
C VAL A 529 15.74 40.16 13.89
N PRO A 530 16.04 41.38 14.40
CA PRO A 530 16.32 42.51 13.51
C PRO A 530 17.57 42.15 12.69
N MET A 531 17.44 42.12 11.36
CA MET A 531 18.59 41.94 10.46
C MET A 531 19.63 43.01 10.77
N SER A 532 20.72 42.62 11.42
CA SER A 532 21.88 43.49 11.60
C SER A 532 22.50 43.74 10.24
N ALA A 533 22.45 45.00 9.79
CA ALA A 533 22.99 45.50 8.54
C ALA A 533 24.50 45.32 8.40
#